data_AF-A0A5J6RL69-F1
#
_entry.id   AF-A0A5J6RL69-F1
#
_cell.length_a   1.000
_cell.length_b   1.000
_cell.length_c   1.000
_cell.angle_alpha   90.00
_cell.angle_beta   90.00
_cell.angle_gamma   90.00
#
_symmetry.space_group_name_H-M   'P 1'
#
loop_
_entity.id
_entity.type
_entity.pdbx_description
1 polymer ?
#
loop_
_entity_poly.entity_id
_entity_poly.type
_entity_poly.pdbx_seq_one_letter_code
_entity_poly.pdbx_strand_id
1 'polypeptide(L)'
;MEITNKIFETLLTKNDFKKKEFADYSKIPYDTVVGWKKKGYIPPYAMVILKDMIYRKKLDEETEKIFKRNIQPPTVQNYNLTKIEENKLKAAFWGTNFTTDDILKGIKEKNQKILKKIEENLPLNLQKQILGKLNYA
;
A
#
# COMPACT_ATOMS: atom_id res chain seq x y z
N MET A 1 20.54 27.11 14.39
CA MET A 1 19.06 27.20 14.40
C MET A 1 18.63 26.87 15.82
N GLU A 2 18.11 27.83 16.58
CA GLU A 2 17.63 27.57 17.94
C GLU A 2 16.37 26.71 17.86
N ILE A 3 16.46 25.49 18.41
CA ILE A 3 15.34 24.56 18.45
C ILE A 3 14.46 25.01 19.61
N THR A 4 13.45 25.82 19.29
CA THR A 4 12.48 26.27 20.29
C THR A 4 11.60 25.11 20.71
N ASN A 5 11.19 25.12 21.99
CA ASN A 5 10.29 24.12 22.56
C ASN A 5 9.03 23.89 21.70
N LYS A 6 8.54 24.97 21.09
CA LYS A 6 7.38 24.97 20.19
C LYS A 6 7.55 24.04 18.98
N ILE A 7 8.74 23.96 18.39
CA ILE A 7 8.98 23.13 17.19
C ILE A 7 8.88 21.64 17.56
N PHE A 8 9.52 21.24 18.65
CA PHE A 8 9.50 19.85 19.13
C PHE A 8 8.08 19.40 19.49
N GLU A 9 7.35 20.22 20.24
CA GLU A 9 5.96 19.94 20.61
C GLU A 9 5.06 19.84 19.36
N THR A 10 5.23 20.76 18.41
CA THR A 10 4.48 20.74 17.14
C THR A 10 4.74 19.45 16.36
N LEU A 11 5.99 18.99 16.32
CA LEU A 11 6.35 17.75 15.63
C LEU A 11 5.79 16.50 16.31
N LEU A 12 5.79 16.46 17.65
CA LEU A 12 5.14 15.39 18.39
C LEU A 12 3.64 15.33 18.04
N THR A 13 2.92 16.45 18.15
CA THR A 13 1.48 16.49 17.86
C THR A 13 1.16 16.16 16.40
N LYS A 14 1.92 16.69 15.43
CA LYS A 14 1.69 16.43 14.01
C LYS A 14 1.87 14.97 13.61
N ASN A 15 2.71 14.22 14.32
CA ASN A 15 2.98 12.81 14.04
C ASN A 15 2.26 11.88 15.02
N ASP A 16 1.31 12.41 15.80
CA ASP A 16 0.54 11.68 16.81
C ASP A 16 1.43 10.90 17.79
N PHE A 17 2.46 11.59 18.31
CA PHE A 17 3.35 11.05 19.33
C PHE A 17 3.12 11.72 20.68
N LYS A 18 3.09 10.90 21.73
CA LYS A 18 3.11 11.34 23.12
C LYS A 18 4.55 11.49 23.58
N LYS A 19 4.78 12.42 24.53
CA LYS A 19 6.11 12.57 25.17
C LYS A 19 6.61 11.29 25.84
N LYS A 20 5.70 10.46 26.34
CA LYS A 20 6.03 9.16 26.94
C LYS A 20 6.60 8.21 25.89
N GLU A 21 5.99 8.14 24.72
CA GLU A 21 6.47 7.31 23.60
C GLU A 21 7.83 7.79 23.11
N PHE A 22 8.02 9.12 23.02
CA PHE A 22 9.33 9.67 22.72
C PHE A 22 10.39 9.32 23.78
N ALA A 23 10.03 9.38 25.06
CA ALA A 23 10.92 8.99 26.17
C ALA A 23 11.33 7.51 26.06
N ASP A 24 10.35 6.62 25.83
CA ASP A 24 10.56 5.18 25.68
C ASP A 24 11.43 4.84 24.46
N TYR A 25 11.24 5.58 23.36
CA TYR A 25 12.01 5.45 22.12
C TYR A 25 13.45 5.94 22.29
N SER A 26 13.62 7.15 22.82
CA SER A 26 14.91 7.82 22.97
C SER A 26 15.76 7.30 24.13
N LYS A 27 15.16 6.49 25.02
CA LYS A 27 15.75 6.06 26.30
C LYS A 27 16.10 7.23 27.23
N ILE A 28 15.45 8.38 27.04
CA ILE A 28 15.56 9.53 27.91
C ILE A 28 14.45 9.44 28.96
N PRO A 29 14.73 9.60 30.26
CA PRO A 29 13.70 9.56 31.28
C PRO A 29 12.55 10.53 30.98
N TYR A 30 11.32 10.07 31.15
CA TYR A 30 10.12 10.86 30.85
C TYR A 30 10.11 12.22 31.56
N ASP A 31 10.54 12.25 32.83
CA ASP A 31 10.62 13.48 33.62
C ASP A 31 11.59 14.50 33.02
N THR A 32 12.65 14.03 32.35
CA THR A 32 13.59 14.89 31.63
C THR A 32 12.93 15.50 30.40
N VAL A 33 12.21 14.69 29.61
CA VAL A 33 11.49 15.14 28.41
C VAL A 33 10.43 16.19 28.76
N VAL A 34 9.66 15.97 29.83
CA VAL A 34 8.67 16.95 30.33
C VAL A 34 9.37 18.19 30.90
N GLY A 35 10.52 18.01 31.57
CA GLY A 35 11.32 19.08 32.15
C GLY A 35 11.85 20.09 31.13
N TRP A 36 12.07 19.70 29.87
CA TRP A 36 12.51 20.62 28.82
C TRP A 36 11.51 21.74 28.52
N LYS A 37 10.21 21.49 28.70
CA LYS A 37 9.18 22.54 28.61
C LYS A 37 9.36 23.58 29.70
N LYS A 38 9.62 23.15 30.94
CA LYS A 38 9.82 24.04 32.07
C LYS A 38 11.11 24.86 31.94
N LYS A 39 12.16 24.27 31.37
CA LYS A 39 13.46 24.92 31.14
C LYS A 39 13.51 25.80 29.89
N GLY A 40 12.48 25.77 29.04
CA GLY A 40 12.44 26.53 27.78
C GLY A 40 13.45 26.08 26.73
N TYR A 41 14.20 25.01 26.98
CA TYR A 41 15.30 24.54 26.15
C TYR A 41 15.15 23.05 25.85
N ILE A 42 15.39 22.69 24.59
CA ILE A 42 15.43 21.31 24.13
C ILE A 42 16.83 21.03 23.60
N PRO A 43 17.51 19.98 24.08
CA PRO A 43 18.80 19.60 23.56
C PRO A 43 18.74 19.25 22.06
N PRO A 44 19.72 19.67 21.24
CA PRO A 44 19.72 19.42 19.80
C PRO A 44 19.60 17.93 19.43
N TYR A 45 20.21 17.04 20.21
CA TYR A 45 20.12 15.59 19.97
C TYR A 45 18.69 15.06 20.08
N ALA A 46 17.85 15.64 20.94
CA ALA A 46 16.46 15.21 21.08
C ALA A 46 15.66 15.42 19.79
N MET A 47 15.98 16.50 19.06
CA MET A 47 15.38 16.78 17.76
C MET A 47 15.83 15.78 16.68
N VAL A 48 17.10 15.36 16.71
CA VAL A 48 17.62 14.32 15.80
C VAL A 48 16.90 13.01 16.05
N ILE A 49 16.74 12.62 17.31
CA ILE A 49 16.02 11.40 17.70
C ILE A 49 14.55 11.47 17.29
N LEU A 50 13.89 12.62 17.45
CA LEU A 50 12.49 12.79 17.04
C LEU A 50 12.34 12.64 15.52
N LYS A 51 13.26 13.19 14.73
CA LYS A 51 13.24 13.01 13.26
C LYS A 51 13.42 11.55 12.86
N ASP A 52 14.33 10.82 13.51
CA ASP A 52 14.52 9.38 13.30
C ASP A 52 13.26 8.57 13.66
N MET A 53 12.63 8.88 14.81
CA MET A 53 11.37 8.26 15.23
C MET A 53 10.24 8.47 14.19
N ILE A 54 10.09 9.71 13.69
CA ILE A 54 9.10 10.04 12.64
C ILE A 54 9.38 9.25 11.36
N TYR A 55 10.65 9.15 10.97
CA TYR A 55 11.04 8.44 9.75
C TYR A 55 10.69 6.95 9.84
N ARG A 56 10.97 6.29 10.97
CA ARG A 56 10.65 4.87 11.16
C ARG A 56 9.16 4.59 11.14
N LYS A 57 8.35 5.42 11.81
CA LYS A 57 6.88 5.29 11.76
C LYS A 57 6.35 5.32 10.32
N LYS A 58 6.87 6.22 9.48
CA LYS A 58 6.47 6.28 8.07
C LYS A 58 6.86 5.01 7.31
N LEU A 59 8.05 4.46 7.55
CA LEU A 59 8.48 3.21 6.93
C LEU A 59 7.58 2.04 7.36
N ASP A 60 7.22 1.96 8.63
CA ASP A 60 6.30 0.93 9.14
C ASP A 60 4.92 1.06 8.50
N GLU A 61 4.37 2.28 8.41
CA GLU A 61 3.08 2.55 7.75
C GLU A 61 3.09 2.19 6.25
N GLU A 62 4.18 2.50 5.54
CA GLU A 62 4.35 2.14 4.13
C GLU A 62 4.45 0.64 3.94
N THR A 63 5.21 -0.01 4.80
CA THR A 63 5.37 -1.47 4.83
C THR A 63 4.05 -2.16 5.11
N GLU A 64 3.29 -1.71 6.12
CA GLU A 64 1.94 -2.20 6.40
C GLU A 64 0.99 -2.03 5.21
N LYS A 65 1.04 -0.90 4.51
CA LYS A 65 0.21 -0.67 3.31
C LYS A 65 0.56 -1.66 2.20
N ILE A 66 1.85 -1.94 1.98
CA ILE A 66 2.31 -2.92 1.00
C ILE A 66 1.84 -4.33 1.40
N PHE A 67 2.01 -4.73 2.66
CA PHE A 67 1.54 -6.03 3.15
C PHE A 67 0.02 -6.16 3.06
N LYS A 68 -0.76 -5.15 3.47
CA LYS A 68 -2.23 -5.17 3.36
C LYS A 68 -2.70 -5.25 1.89
N ARG A 69 -2.01 -4.58 0.96
CA ARG A 69 -2.26 -4.72 -0.49
C ARG A 69 -1.96 -6.13 -1.00
N ASN A 70 -0.92 -6.78 -0.49
CA ASN A 70 -0.53 -8.12 -0.91
C ASN A 70 -1.36 -9.24 -0.25
N ILE A 71 -1.92 -8.98 0.94
CA ILE A 71 -2.73 -9.96 1.71
C ILE A 71 -4.21 -9.87 1.36
N GLN A 72 -4.70 -8.70 0.93
CA GLN A 72 -6.00 -8.65 0.29
C GLN A 72 -5.93 -9.52 -0.96
N PRO A 73 -6.69 -10.63 -1.05
CA PRO A 73 -6.89 -11.24 -2.35
C PRO A 73 -7.39 -10.12 -3.25
N PRO A 74 -6.89 -10.03 -4.50
CA PRO A 74 -7.47 -9.08 -5.44
C PRO A 74 -8.97 -9.23 -5.32
N THR A 75 -9.66 -8.11 -5.09
CA THR A 75 -11.10 -8.09 -5.00
C THR A 75 -11.58 -8.97 -6.12
N VAL A 76 -12.25 -10.08 -5.76
CA VAL A 76 -12.98 -10.89 -6.72
C VAL A 76 -14.03 -9.92 -7.23
N GLN A 77 -13.66 -9.12 -8.22
CA GLN A 77 -14.59 -8.51 -9.13
C GLN A 77 -15.40 -9.71 -9.57
N ASN A 78 -16.68 -9.73 -9.19
CA ASN A 78 -17.59 -10.78 -9.57
C ASN A 78 -17.81 -10.61 -11.08
N TYR A 79 -16.82 -11.02 -11.86
CA TYR A 79 -17.00 -11.27 -13.26
C TYR A 79 -17.97 -12.44 -13.32
N ASN A 80 -19.02 -12.34 -14.13
CA ASN A 80 -20.01 -13.42 -14.31
C ASN A 80 -19.42 -14.64 -15.07
N LEU A 81 -18.14 -14.93 -14.85
CA LEU A 81 -17.41 -16.08 -15.35
C LEU A 81 -17.62 -17.25 -14.39
N THR A 82 -17.96 -18.39 -14.96
CA THR A 82 -17.93 -19.67 -14.27
C THR A 82 -16.48 -20.07 -14.02
N LYS A 83 -16.24 -20.90 -13.00
CA LYS A 83 -14.91 -21.44 -12.68
C LYS A 83 -14.22 -22.13 -13.88
N ILE A 84 -15.01 -22.72 -14.79
CA ILE A 84 -14.52 -23.36 -16.01
C ILE A 84 -14.00 -22.30 -17.00
N GLU A 85 -14.73 -21.21 -17.19
CA GLU A 85 -14.33 -20.09 -18.06
C GLU A 85 -13.07 -19.40 -17.52
N GLU A 86 -12.99 -19.19 -16.21
CA GLU A 86 -11.79 -18.64 -15.56
C GLU A 86 -10.56 -19.53 -15.76
N ASN A 87 -10.70 -20.85 -15.57
CA ASN A 87 -9.59 -21.78 -15.76
C ASN A 87 -9.12 -21.82 -17.22
N LYS A 88 -10.05 -21.76 -18.18
CA LYS A 88 -9.72 -21.69 -19.61
C LYS A 88 -9.03 -20.36 -19.96
N LEU A 89 -9.48 -19.25 -19.38
CA LEU A 89 -8.84 -17.95 -19.56
C LEU A 89 -7.43 -17.96 -18.97
N LYS A 90 -7.23 -18.47 -17.75
CA LYS A 90 -5.89 -18.62 -17.15
C LYS A 90 -4.97 -19.49 -17.99
N ALA A 91 -5.48 -20.60 -18.52
CA ALA A 91 -4.71 -21.49 -19.39
C ALA A 91 -4.25 -20.80 -20.69
N ALA A 92 -5.08 -19.95 -21.29
CA ALA A 92 -4.74 -19.19 -22.50
C ALA A 92 -3.58 -18.19 -22.29
N PHE A 93 -3.32 -17.82 -21.04
CA PHE A 93 -2.23 -16.92 -20.63
C PHE A 93 -1.12 -17.63 -19.83
N TRP A 94 -1.09 -18.97 -19.86
CA TRP A 94 -0.03 -19.74 -19.22
C TRP A 94 1.35 -19.36 -19.77
N GLY A 95 2.33 -19.17 -18.88
CA GLY A 95 3.68 -18.72 -19.25
C GLY A 95 3.80 -17.21 -19.55
N THR A 96 2.79 -16.40 -19.21
CA THR A 96 2.90 -14.93 -19.24
C THR A 96 3.00 -14.34 -17.84
N ASN A 97 3.53 -13.12 -17.77
CA ASN A 97 3.59 -12.33 -16.53
C ASN A 97 2.27 -11.59 -16.23
N PHE A 98 1.18 -11.90 -16.95
CA PHE A 98 -0.12 -11.27 -16.71
C PHE A 98 -0.84 -11.98 -15.57
N THR A 99 -1.26 -11.22 -14.57
CA THR A 99 -2.16 -11.72 -13.53
C THR A 99 -3.60 -11.81 -14.06
N THR A 100 -4.47 -12.53 -13.34
CA THR A 100 -5.89 -12.61 -13.69
C THR A 100 -6.52 -11.21 -13.77
N ASP A 101 -6.14 -10.30 -12.88
CA ASP A 101 -6.65 -8.92 -12.88
C ASP A 101 -6.13 -8.11 -14.06
N ASP A 102 -4.86 -8.27 -14.44
CA ASP A 102 -4.30 -7.61 -15.62
C ASP A 102 -5.03 -8.03 -16.89
N ILE A 103 -5.36 -9.31 -17.02
CA ILE A 103 -6.12 -9.86 -18.15
C ILE A 103 -7.52 -9.22 -18.19
N LEU A 104 -8.21 -9.22 -17.06
CA LEU A 104 -9.61 -8.75 -16.99
C LEU A 104 -9.72 -7.24 -17.18
N LYS A 105 -8.82 -6.48 -16.55
CA LYS A 105 -8.66 -5.05 -16.80
C LYS A 105 -8.32 -4.77 -18.26
N GLY A 106 -7.39 -5.54 -18.83
CA GLY A 106 -7.00 -5.41 -20.22
C GLY A 106 -8.14 -5.71 -21.21
N ILE A 107 -9.04 -6.64 -20.88
CA ILE A 107 -10.25 -6.89 -21.68
C ILE A 107 -11.17 -5.67 -21.62
N LYS A 108 -11.44 -5.10 -20.43
CA LYS A 108 -12.29 -3.89 -20.28
C LYS A 108 -11.70 -2.68 -21.00
N GLU A 109 -10.39 -2.51 -20.95
CA GLU A 109 -9.66 -1.42 -21.59
C GLU A 109 -9.38 -1.66 -23.09
N LYS A 110 -9.86 -2.78 -23.65
CA LYS A 110 -9.63 -3.20 -25.05
C LYS A 110 -8.14 -3.22 -25.43
N ASN A 111 -7.29 -3.70 -24.53
CA ASN A 111 -5.86 -3.81 -24.76
C ASN A 111 -5.56 -4.83 -25.88
N GLN A 112 -4.96 -4.34 -26.97
CA GLN A 112 -4.71 -5.14 -28.18
C GLN A 112 -3.84 -6.39 -27.93
N LYS A 113 -2.86 -6.33 -27.01
CA LYS A 113 -1.99 -7.48 -26.72
C LYS A 113 -2.76 -8.60 -26.04
N ILE A 114 -3.67 -8.25 -25.14
CA ILE A 114 -4.50 -9.20 -24.38
C ILE A 114 -5.60 -9.77 -25.28
N LEU A 115 -6.27 -8.92 -26.07
CA LEU A 115 -7.29 -9.37 -27.03
C LEU A 115 -6.72 -10.33 -28.07
N LYS A 116 -5.56 -9.99 -28.66
CA LYS A 116 -4.91 -10.87 -29.64
C LYS A 116 -4.56 -12.24 -29.06
N LYS A 117 -4.08 -12.27 -27.81
CA LYS A 117 -3.72 -13.52 -27.14
C LYS A 117 -4.95 -14.38 -26.80
N ILE A 118 -6.09 -13.74 -26.54
CA ILE A 118 -7.38 -14.44 -26.41
C ILE A 118 -7.80 -15.03 -27.75
N GLU A 119 -7.64 -14.26 -28.83
CA GLU A 119 -7.96 -14.71 -30.19
C GLU A 119 -7.11 -15.91 -30.63
N GLU A 120 -5.83 -15.91 -30.29
CA GLU A 120 -4.86 -16.95 -30.65
C GLU A 120 -5.05 -18.26 -29.85
N ASN A 121 -5.38 -18.15 -28.55
CA ASN A 121 -5.30 -19.29 -27.64
C ASN A 121 -6.66 -19.86 -27.19
N LEU A 122 -7.78 -19.21 -27.53
CA LEU A 122 -9.13 -19.68 -27.16
C LEU A 122 -9.98 -19.97 -28.40
N PRO A 123 -10.88 -20.97 -28.37
CA PRO A 123 -11.83 -21.19 -29.45
C PRO A 123 -12.83 -20.02 -29.60
N LEU A 124 -13.23 -19.70 -30.85
CA LEU A 124 -14.08 -18.55 -31.18
C LEU A 124 -15.38 -18.47 -30.36
N ASN A 125 -16.04 -19.61 -30.11
CA ASN A 125 -17.26 -19.65 -29.30
C ASN A 125 -17.00 -19.22 -27.85
N LEU A 126 -15.85 -19.62 -27.30
CA LEU A 126 -15.47 -19.32 -25.93
C LEU A 126 -15.00 -17.88 -25.77
N GLN A 127 -14.33 -17.32 -26.79
CA GLN A 127 -13.99 -15.90 -26.86
C GLN A 127 -15.24 -15.03 -26.77
N LYS A 128 -16.25 -15.30 -27.63
CA LYS A 128 -17.52 -14.54 -27.65
C LYS A 128 -18.24 -14.60 -26.31
N GLN A 129 -18.25 -15.77 -25.67
CA GLN A 129 -18.89 -15.99 -24.38
C GLN A 129 -18.19 -15.21 -23.25
N ILE A 130 -16.86 -15.28 -23.16
CA ILE A 130 -16.07 -14.57 -22.13
C ILE A 130 -16.12 -13.07 -22.36
N LEU A 131 -15.83 -12.59 -23.57
CA LEU A 131 -15.83 -11.16 -23.91
C LEU A 131 -17.23 -10.56 -23.78
N GLY A 132 -18.27 -11.30 -24.14
CA GLY A 132 -19.66 -10.88 -23.93
C GLY A 132 -20.00 -10.68 -22.46
N LYS A 133 -19.57 -11.58 -21.58
CA LYS A 133 -19.81 -11.44 -20.13
C LYS A 133 -19.01 -10.31 -19.48
N LEU A 134 -17.82 -10.01 -20.01
CA LEU A 134 -16.90 -9.02 -19.44
C LEU A 134 -17.11 -7.60 -19.97
N ASN A 135 -17.64 -7.43 -21.19
CA ASN A 135 -17.95 -6.12 -21.77
C ASN A 135 -19.23 -5.49 -21.19
N TYR A 136 -20.12 -6.30 -20.61
CA TYR A 136 -21.40 -5.86 -20.02
C TYR A 136 -21.38 -5.82 -18.48
N ALA A 137 -20.19 -5.92 -17.85
CA ALA A 137 -20.00 -5.97 -16.38
C ALA A 137 -19.13 -4.83 -15.83
#